data_AF-A0AAQ4CS88-F1
#
_entry.id   AF-A0AAQ4CS88-F1
#
_cell.length_a   1.000
_cell.length_b   1.000
_cell.length_c   1.000
_cell.angle_alpha   90.00
_cell.angle_beta   90.00
_cell.angle_gamma   90.00
#
_symmetry.space_group_name_H-M   'P 1'
#
loop_
_entity.id
_entity.type
_entity.pdbx_description
1 polymer ?
#
loop_
_entity_poly.entity_id
_entity_poly.type
_entity_poly.pdbx_seq_one_letter_code
_entity_poly.pdbx_strand_id
1 'polypeptide(L)' 'MRVGRFAKRQMLTHGVIKALRLGFNVILINPKGTTNSEEHVKVMREKSFDRHRASAYLIALRGLEVIENNE' A
#
# COMPACT_ATOMS: atom_id res chain seq x y z
N MET A 1 3.13 -19.53 25.30
CA MET A 1 2.45 -19.43 23.98
C MET A 1 3.25 -18.49 23.09
N ARG A 2 4.10 -19.00 22.19
CA ARG A 2 4.83 -18.17 21.20
C ARG A 2 3.85 -17.81 20.08
N VAL A 3 3.43 -16.55 19.99
CA VAL A 3 2.70 -16.05 18.82
C VAL A 3 3.72 -15.89 17.69
N GLY A 4 4.10 -17.00 17.05
CA GLY A 4 5.30 -17.10 16.22
C GLY A 4 5.22 -16.47 14.83
N ARG A 5 4.03 -16.02 14.37
CA ARG A 5 3.86 -15.43 13.03
C ARG A 5 2.77 -14.37 13.04
N PHE A 6 3.11 -13.19 12.51
CA PHE A 6 2.16 -12.12 12.31
C PHE A 6 1.09 -12.52 11.27
N ALA A 7 -0.18 -12.25 11.57
CA ALA A 7 -1.35 -12.71 10.83
C ALA A 7 -1.65 -11.87 9.55
N LYS A 8 -0.64 -11.72 8.67
CA LYS A 8 -0.71 -10.85 7.47
C LYS A 8 -1.91 -11.15 6.58
N ARG A 9 -2.16 -12.44 6.30
CA ARG A 9 -3.26 -12.87 5.41
C ARG A 9 -4.62 -12.51 6.02
N GLN A 10 -4.82 -12.81 7.30
CA GLN A 10 -6.06 -12.53 8.01
C GLN A 10 -6.34 -11.03 8.07
N MET A 11 -5.31 -10.21 8.35
CA MET A 11 -5.45 -8.76 8.36
C MET A 11 -5.82 -8.19 6.99
N LEU A 12 -5.16 -8.67 5.92
CA LEU A 12 -5.48 -8.25 4.56
C LEU A 12 -6.93 -8.61 4.19
N THR A 13 -7.34 -9.86 4.42
CA THR A 13 -8.71 -10.30 4.15
C THR A 13 -9.73 -9.50 4.95
N HIS A 14 -9.47 -9.25 6.23
CA HIS A 14 -10.36 -8.45 7.07
C HIS A 14 -10.52 -7.01 6.55
N GLY A 15 -9.41 -6.36 6.18
CA GLY A 15 -9.41 -5.00 5.64
C GLY A 15 -10.20 -4.88 4.34
N VAL A 16 -9.99 -5.82 3.41
CA VAL A 16 -10.70 -5.86 2.12
C VAL A 16 -12.22 -6.02 2.35
N ILE A 17 -12.64 -6.98 3.18
CA ILE A 17 -14.06 -7.22 3.46
C ILE A 17 -14.72 -5.99 4.11
N LYS A 18 -14.03 -5.35 5.06
CA LYS A 18 -14.53 -4.14 5.72
C LYS A 18 -14.68 -2.98 4.74
N ALA A 19 -13.71 -2.75 3.86
CA ALA A 19 -13.77 -1.68 2.87
C ALA A 19 -14.91 -1.90 1.86
N LEU A 20 -15.06 -3.12 1.34
CA LEU A 20 -16.16 -3.47 0.43
C LEU A 20 -17.54 -3.29 1.10
N ARG A 21 -17.68 -3.64 2.38
CA ARG A 21 -18.92 -3.41 3.15
C ARG A 21 -19.30 -1.94 3.30
N LEU A 22 -18.32 -1.05 3.23
CA LEU A 22 -18.53 0.40 3.27
C LEU A 22 -18.77 1.00 1.87
N GLY A 23 -18.82 0.18 0.82
CA GLY A 23 -19.03 0.64 -0.56
C GLY A 23 -17.77 1.18 -1.23
N PHE A 24 -16.58 0.94 -0.67
CA PHE A 24 -15.32 1.34 -1.31
C PHE A 24 -14.91 0.35 -2.41
N ASN A 25 -14.40 0.88 -3.51
CA ASN A 25 -13.68 0.10 -4.50
C ASN A 25 -12.29 -0.25 -3.97
N VAL A 26 -11.95 -1.54 -4.00
CA VAL A 26 -10.69 -2.05 -3.46
C VAL A 26 -9.82 -2.56 -4.59
N ILE A 27 -8.61 -2.01 -4.70
CA ILE A 27 -7.56 -2.49 -5.59
C ILE A 27 -6.41 -3.08 -4.78
N LEU A 28 -5.86 -4.20 -5.24
CA LEU A 28 -4.71 -4.85 -4.61
C LEU A 28 -3.43 -4.49 -5.36
N ILE A 29 -2.51 -3.80 -4.67
CA ILE A 29 -1.24 -3.36 -5.23
C ILE A 29 -0.08 -4.07 -4.54
N ASN A 30 0.89 -4.53 -5.32
CA ASN A 30 2.09 -5.17 -4.79
C ASN A 30 3.05 -4.11 -4.20
N PRO A 31 3.36 -4.15 -2.88
CA PRO A 31 4.23 -3.17 -2.25
C PRO A 31 5.73 -3.41 -2.53
N LYS A 32 6.10 -4.49 -3.25
CA LYS A 32 7.50 -4.82 -3.55
C LYS A 32 8.20 -3.65 -4.23
N GLY A 33 9.42 -3.34 -3.78
CA GLY A 33 10.24 -2.27 -4.35
C GLY A 33 9.71 -0.87 -4.05
N THR A 34 9.10 -0.64 -2.88
CA THR A 34 8.79 0.71 -2.39
C THR A 34 9.94 1.26 -1.56
N THR A 35 10.13 0.81 -0.31
CA THR A 35 11.11 1.40 0.63
C THR A 35 12.58 1.38 0.18
N ASN A 36 12.94 0.56 -0.80
CA ASN A 36 14.31 0.44 -1.32
C ASN A 36 14.48 1.05 -2.73
N SER A 37 13.57 1.92 -3.17
CA SER A 37 13.65 2.56 -4.49
C SER A 37 14.20 3.99 -4.40
N GLU A 38 14.79 4.48 -5.50
CA GLU A 38 15.26 5.86 -5.59
C GLU A 38 14.09 6.85 -5.48
N GLU A 39 12.93 6.50 -6.03
CA GLU A 39 11.70 7.29 -5.93
C GLU A 39 11.25 7.46 -4.48
N HIS A 40 11.44 6.44 -3.63
CA HIS A 40 11.09 6.53 -2.22
C HIS A 40 11.95 7.57 -1.49
N VAL A 41 13.26 7.55 -1.73
CA VAL A 41 14.19 8.56 -1.19
C VAL A 41 13.86 9.95 -1.72
N LYS A 42 13.55 10.07 -3.01
CA LYS A 42 13.18 11.32 -3.66
C LYS A 42 11.91 11.91 -3.05
N VAL A 43 10.84 11.12 -2.93
CA VAL A 43 9.57 11.55 -2.34
C VAL A 43 9.74 11.94 -0.87
N MET A 44 10.56 11.22 -0.09
CA MET A 44 10.85 11.62 1.29
C MET A 44 11.50 13.01 1.37
N ARG A 45 12.46 13.32 0.48
CA ARG A 45 13.15 14.62 0.46
C ARG A 45 12.26 15.74 -0.08
N GLU A 46 11.64 15.53 -1.23
CA GLU A 46 10.87 16.57 -1.94
C GLU A 46 9.54 16.90 -1.26
N LYS A 47 8.86 15.88 -0.71
CA LYS A 47 7.56 16.06 -0.02
C LYS A 47 7.69 16.13 1.50
N SER A 48 8.92 16.07 2.03
CA SER A 48 9.18 16.00 3.48
C SER A 48 8.40 14.87 4.17
N PHE A 49 8.23 13.73 3.49
CA PHE A 49 7.52 12.58 4.01
C PHE A 49 8.41 11.72 4.90
N ASP A 50 7.83 11.18 5.97
CA ASP A 50 8.46 10.07 6.69
C ASP A 50 8.43 8.79 5.84
N ARG A 51 9.19 7.78 6.28
CA ARG A 51 9.35 6.51 5.58
C ARG A 51 8.00 5.83 5.27
N HIS A 52 7.06 5.87 6.20
CA HIS A 52 5.77 5.22 6.04
C HIS A 52 4.87 5.99 5.09
N ARG A 53 4.82 7.33 5.21
CA ARG A 53 4.09 8.18 4.26
C ARG A 53 4.60 8.04 2.83
N ALA A 54 5.92 8.03 2.63
CA ALA A 54 6.50 7.82 1.32
C ALA A 54 6.13 6.44 0.72
N SER A 55 6.17 5.37 1.52
CA SER A 55 5.74 4.04 1.04
C SER A 55 4.25 3.99 0.69
N ALA A 56 3.38 4.58 1.53
CA ALA A 56 1.95 4.63 1.26
C ALA A 56 1.64 5.47 0.00
N TYR A 57 2.34 6.60 -0.17
CA TYR A 57 2.20 7.47 -1.33
C TYR A 57 2.56 6.75 -2.64
N LEU A 58 3.69 6.04 -2.68
CA LEU A 58 4.08 5.28 -3.87
C LEU A 58 3.09 4.14 -4.19
N ILE A 59 2.50 3.50 -3.17
CA ILE A 59 1.46 2.48 -3.37
C ILE A 59 0.21 3.12 -3.99
N ALA A 60 -0.17 4.32 -3.54
CA ALA A 60 -1.31 5.05 -4.10
C ALA A 60 -1.07 5.42 -5.56
N LEU A 61 0.11 5.92 -5.91
CA LEU A 61 0.47 6.23 -7.31
C LEU A 61 0.39 5.00 -8.22
N ARG A 62 0.96 3.87 -7.80
CA ARG A 62 0.83 2.61 -8.55
C ARG A 62 -0.63 2.15 -8.67
N GLY A 63 -1.45 2.43 -7.64
CA GLY A 63 -2.87 2.16 -7.69
C GLY A 63 -3.60 2.96 -8.75
N LEU A 64 -3.26 4.24 -8.89
CA LEU A 64 -3.81 5.12 -9.93
C LEU A 64 -3.39 4.65 -11.31
N GLU A 65 -2.12 4.30 -11.52
CA GLU A 65 -1.64 3.75 -12.80
C GLU A 65 -2.41 2.47 -13.18
N VAL A 66 -2.70 1.58 -12.22
CA VAL A 66 -3.51 0.38 -12.49
C VAL A 66 -4.93 0.74 -12.88
N ILE A 67 -5.56 1.73 -12.24
CA ILE A 67 -6.91 2.17 -12.60
C ILE A 67 -6.92 2.73 -14.03
N GLU A 68 -6.00 3.65 -14.35
CA GLU A 68 -5.90 4.29 -15.66
C GLU A 68 -5.66 3.29 -16.81
N ASN A 69 -4.88 2.23 -16.58
CA ASN A 69 -4.58 1.22 -17.61
C ASN A 69 -5.70 0.18 -17.81
N ASN A 70 -6.70 0.14 -16.94
CA ASN A 70 -7.85 -0.78 -17.04
C ASN A 70 -9.14 -0.09 -17.50
N GLU A 71 -9.09 1.22 -17.80
CA GLU A 71 -10.12 1.97 -18.54
C GLU A 71 -9.81 1.96 -20.04
#